data_AF-A0A3N1MCF1-F1
#
_entry.id   AF-A0A3N1MCF1-F1
#
_cell.length_a   1.000
_cell.length_b   1.000
_cell.length_c   1.000
_cell.angle_alpha   90.00
_cell.angle_beta   90.00
_cell.angle_gamma   90.00
#
_symmetry.space_group_name_H-M   'P 1'
#
loop_
_entity.id
_entity.type
_entity.pdbx_description
1 polymer ?
#
loop_
_entity_poly.entity_id
_entity_poly.type
_entity_poly.pdbx_seq_one_letter_code
_entity_poly.pdbx_strand_id
1 'polypeptide(L)'
;MAAQRGIANGISNEYDGVRNDDEGAVKSDDKWVNMAKGILRAEMTRRGITYEQLAAKLAEMGVADTAVNIRNKVARGGFSAAFMLQCLVAVGCQTVRLDDR
;
A
#
# COMPACT_ATOMS: atom_id res chain seq x y z
N MET A 1 -7.25 -27.08 36.37
CA MET A 1 -7.65 -25.69 36.65
C MET A 1 -6.86 -24.80 35.69
N ALA A 2 -7.37 -24.44 34.51
CA ALA A 2 -8.45 -23.48 34.24
C ALA A 2 -8.21 -22.10 34.88
N ALA A 3 -7.75 -21.14 34.06
CA ALA A 3 -8.46 -19.87 33.84
C ALA A 3 -7.89 -19.11 32.62
N GLN A 4 -8.80 -18.85 31.68
CA GLN A 4 -8.69 -18.04 30.47
C GLN A 4 -8.71 -16.53 30.80
N ARG A 5 -8.21 -15.69 29.88
CA ARG A 5 -8.61 -14.29 29.49
C ARG A 5 -7.34 -13.45 29.26
N GLY A 6 -7.18 -12.62 28.23
CA GLY A 6 -8.10 -12.12 27.21
C GLY A 6 -7.31 -11.34 26.15
N ILE A 7 -8.00 -11.00 25.07
CA ILE A 7 -7.53 -10.39 23.83
C ILE A 7 -7.09 -8.93 24.07
N ALA A 8 -5.95 -8.53 23.49
CA ALA A 8 -5.68 -7.15 23.12
C ALA A 8 -5.05 -7.13 21.71
N ASN A 9 -5.90 -7.08 20.69
CA ASN A 9 -5.50 -6.61 19.37
C ASN A 9 -5.19 -5.12 19.51
N GLY A 10 -3.90 -4.82 19.71
CA GLY A 10 -3.36 -3.47 19.79
C GLY A 10 -2.12 -3.38 18.92
N ILE A 11 -2.26 -3.60 17.61
CA ILE A 11 -1.23 -3.15 16.66
C ILE A 11 -1.65 -1.75 16.24
N SER A 12 -1.26 -0.78 17.07
CA SER A 12 -1.06 0.59 16.62
C SER A 12 -0.09 0.53 15.45
N ASN A 13 -0.57 0.81 14.24
CA ASN A 13 0.32 1.00 13.11
C ASN A 13 0.86 2.43 13.16
N GLU A 14 1.83 2.65 14.04
CA GLU A 14 2.79 3.75 13.97
C GLU A 14 3.66 3.56 12.72
N TYR A 15 3.17 4.03 11.59
CA TYR A 15 4.03 4.65 10.58
C TYR A 15 3.68 6.14 10.64
N ASP A 16 4.17 6.84 11.67
CA ASP A 16 5.52 7.40 11.75
C ASP A 16 5.72 8.45 10.65
N GLY A 17 5.65 9.70 11.09
CA GLY A 17 5.66 10.88 10.26
C GLY A 17 7.04 11.07 9.67
N VAL A 18 7.25 10.53 8.47
CA VAL A 18 8.37 10.95 7.64
C VAL A 18 7.95 12.23 6.92
N ARG A 19 8.27 13.38 7.54
CA ARG A 19 8.61 14.57 6.75
C ARG A 19 9.86 14.18 5.97
N ASN A 20 9.78 14.20 4.64
CA ASN A 20 10.98 14.30 3.81
C ASN A 20 11.12 15.78 3.49
N ASP A 21 11.78 16.47 4.40
CA ASP A 21 12.47 17.73 4.18
C ASP A 21 13.64 17.50 3.23
N ASP A 22 13.33 17.24 1.96
CA ASP A 22 14.29 17.27 0.86
C ASP A 22 13.83 18.33 -0.14
N GLU A 23 14.21 19.59 0.13
CA GLU A 23 14.27 20.67 -0.86
C GLU A 23 15.37 20.35 -1.88
N GLY A 24 15.08 19.40 -2.78
CA GLY A 24 15.93 19.05 -3.91
C GLY A 24 15.08 19.01 -5.17
N ALA A 25 15.49 19.74 -6.20
CA ALA A 25 14.78 19.86 -7.49
C ALA A 25 14.19 18.52 -7.97
N VAL A 26 12.86 18.41 -7.95
CA VAL A 26 12.10 17.22 -8.35
C VAL A 26 12.46 16.84 -9.79
N LYS A 27 13.06 15.67 -9.99
CA LYS A 27 13.26 15.13 -11.34
C LYS A 27 11.89 14.73 -11.90
N SER A 28 11.68 14.90 -13.20
CA SER A 28 10.41 14.61 -13.88
C SER A 28 9.87 13.20 -13.59
N ASP A 29 10.75 12.23 -13.44
CA ASP A 29 10.40 10.83 -13.19
C ASP A 29 9.91 10.63 -11.75
N ASP A 30 10.46 11.38 -10.78
CA ASP A 30 10.04 11.32 -9.38
C ASP A 30 8.59 11.76 -9.22
N LYS A 31 8.12 12.72 -10.03
CA LYS A 31 6.71 13.14 -10.06
C LYS A 31 5.78 11.96 -10.35
N TRP A 32 6.06 11.21 -11.41
CA TRP A 32 5.20 10.09 -11.84
C TRP A 32 5.29 8.90 -10.89
N VAL A 33 6.49 8.61 -10.38
CA VAL A 33 6.71 7.59 -9.35
C VAL A 33 5.93 7.94 -8.07
N ASN A 34 5.98 9.21 -7.65
CA ASN A 34 5.23 9.70 -6.49
C ASN A 34 3.71 9.63 -6.70
N MET A 35 3.24 9.97 -7.91
CA MET A 35 1.83 9.84 -8.27
C MET A 35 1.38 8.38 -8.21
N ALA A 36 2.11 7.45 -8.82
CA ALA A 36 1.75 6.03 -8.86
C ALA A 36 1.64 5.41 -7.46
N LYS A 37 2.65 5.61 -6.59
CA LYS A 37 2.59 5.11 -5.21
C LYS A 37 1.53 5.83 -4.38
N GLY A 38 1.30 7.12 -4.64
CA GLY A 38 0.28 7.94 -3.98
C GLY A 38 -1.13 7.41 -4.26
N ILE A 39 -1.44 7.15 -5.53
CA ILE A 39 -2.71 6.55 -5.97
C ILE A 39 -2.92 5.21 -5.28
N LEU A 40 -1.94 4.30 -5.34
CA LEU A 40 -2.09 2.97 -4.76
C LEU A 40 -2.34 3.04 -3.24
N ARG A 41 -1.59 3.87 -2.52
CA ARG A 41 -1.77 4.09 -1.08
C ARG A 41 -3.14 4.70 -0.77
N ALA A 42 -3.58 5.70 -1.55
CA ALA A 42 -4.88 6.31 -1.38
C ALA A 42 -6.01 5.28 -1.56
N GLU A 43 -5.92 4.42 -2.57
CA GLU A 43 -6.92 3.36 -2.79
C GLU A 43 -6.94 2.31 -1.67
N MET A 44 -5.77 1.99 -1.09
CA MET A 44 -5.69 1.13 0.11
C MET A 44 -6.32 1.81 1.33
N THR A 45 -5.98 3.07 1.59
CA THR A 45 -6.52 3.86 2.72
C THR A 45 -8.03 4.05 2.60
N ARG A 46 -8.55 4.39 1.42
CA ARG A 46 -10.00 4.55 1.15
C ARG A 46 -10.80 3.28 1.47
N ARG A 47 -10.17 2.10 1.40
CA ARG A 47 -10.79 0.79 1.66
C ARG A 47 -10.38 0.16 2.97
N GLY A 48 -9.55 0.85 3.77
CA GLY A 48 -9.06 0.33 5.05
C GLY A 48 -8.22 -0.95 4.92
N ILE A 49 -7.49 -1.12 3.82
CA ILE A 49 -6.70 -2.33 3.55
C ILE A 49 -5.25 -2.15 4.00
N THR A 50 -4.75 -3.08 4.81
CA THR A 50 -3.34 -3.15 5.21
C THR A 50 -2.48 -3.88 4.19
N TYR A 51 -1.16 -3.81 4.31
CA TYR A 51 -0.25 -4.56 3.43
C TYR A 51 -0.37 -6.08 3.60
N GLU A 52 -0.68 -6.54 4.81
CA GLU A 52 -0.92 -7.96 5.12
C GLU A 52 -2.17 -8.46 4.42
N GLN A 53 -3.25 -7.68 4.47
CA GLN A 53 -4.50 -7.98 3.76
C GLN A 53 -4.33 -7.91 2.24
N LEU A 54 -3.57 -6.93 1.73
CA LEU A 54 -3.23 -6.85 0.32
C LEU A 54 -2.44 -8.09 -0.14
N ALA A 55 -1.46 -8.54 0.65
CA ALA A 55 -0.70 -9.74 0.35
C ALA A 55 -1.59 -11.00 0.27
N ALA A 56 -2.52 -11.16 1.22
CA ALA A 56 -3.47 -12.27 1.21
C ALA A 56 -4.37 -12.23 -0.05
N LYS A 57 -4.93 -11.06 -0.39
CA LYS A 57 -5.78 -10.87 -1.57
C LYS A 57 -5.02 -11.08 -2.88
N LEU A 58 -3.76 -10.68 -2.96
CA LEU A 58 -2.89 -10.96 -4.10
C LEU A 58 -2.63 -12.46 -4.24
N ALA A 59 -2.41 -13.16 -3.13
CA ALA A 59 -2.21 -14.61 -3.14
C ALA A 59 -3.46 -15.37 -3.63
N GLU A 60 -4.68 -14.90 -3.29
CA GLU A 60 -5.94 -15.45 -3.83
C GLU A 60 -6.02 -15.36 -5.37
N MET A 61 -5.30 -14.40 -5.98
CA MET A 61 -5.19 -14.23 -7.44
C MET A 61 -3.94 -14.89 -8.04
N GLY A 62 -3.21 -15.70 -7.25
CA GLY A 62 -1.98 -16.36 -7.69
C GLY A 62 -0.73 -15.48 -7.67
N VAL A 63 -0.80 -14.28 -7.10
CA VAL A 63 0.35 -13.36 -6.94
C VAL A 63 0.91 -13.52 -5.53
N ALA A 64 1.84 -14.46 -5.36
CA ALA A 64 2.49 -14.69 -4.08
C ALA A 64 3.59 -13.66 -3.80
N ASP A 65 3.42 -12.87 -2.74
CA ASP A 65 4.45 -11.97 -2.22
C ASP A 65 4.24 -11.74 -0.71
N THR A 66 5.23 -11.19 -0.03
CA THR A 66 5.13 -10.85 1.40
C THR A 66 4.70 -9.39 1.59
N ALA A 67 4.00 -9.11 2.69
CA ALA A 67 3.59 -7.74 3.04
C ALA A 67 4.79 -6.77 3.08
N VAL A 68 5.94 -7.22 3.58
CA VAL A 68 7.19 -6.44 3.64
C VAL A 68 7.73 -6.14 2.24
N ASN A 69 7.77 -7.12 1.35
CA ASN A 69 8.20 -6.92 -0.04
C ASN A 69 7.26 -5.97 -0.79
N ILE A 70 5.96 -6.15 -0.64
CA ILE A 70 4.94 -5.27 -1.24
C ILE A 70 5.15 -3.84 -0.73
N ARG A 71 5.27 -3.63 0.59
CA ARG A 71 5.54 -2.32 1.19
C ARG A 71 6.80 -1.69 0.58
N ASN A 72 7.88 -2.44 0.45
CA ASN A 72 9.14 -1.97 -0.12
C ASN A 72 9.04 -1.66 -1.63
N LYS A 73 8.24 -2.42 -2.39
CA LYS A 73 7.94 -2.15 -3.80
C LYS A 73 7.15 -0.86 -3.94
N VAL A 74 6.07 -0.70 -3.16
CA VAL A 74 5.23 0.50 -3.16
C VAL A 74 6.01 1.73 -2.69
N ALA A 75 6.87 1.60 -1.69
CA ALA A 75 7.68 2.71 -1.18
C ALA A 75 8.64 3.29 -2.23
N ARG A 76 9.31 2.40 -2.99
CA ARG A 76 10.21 2.79 -4.09
C ARG A 76 9.46 3.26 -5.33
N GLY A 77 8.23 2.80 -5.54
CA GLY A 77 7.35 3.22 -6.64
C GLY A 77 7.75 2.75 -8.05
N GLY A 78 8.88 2.04 -8.19
CA GLY A 78 9.32 1.40 -9.43
C GLY A 78 8.70 0.03 -9.67
N PHE A 79 7.39 -0.12 -9.45
CA PHE A 79 6.66 -1.36 -9.74
C PHE A 79 6.06 -1.32 -11.15
N SER A 80 5.82 -2.49 -11.74
CA SER A 80 5.20 -2.58 -13.07
C SER A 80 3.73 -2.13 -13.03
N ALA A 81 3.23 -1.65 -14.16
CA ALA A 81 1.81 -1.34 -14.32
C ALA A 81 0.93 -2.58 -14.06
N ALA A 82 1.40 -3.78 -14.46
CA ALA A 82 0.70 -5.04 -14.17
C ALA A 82 0.54 -5.28 -12.66
N PHE A 83 1.60 -5.06 -11.87
CA PHE A 83 1.51 -5.17 -10.41
C PHE A 83 0.56 -4.14 -9.82
N MET A 84 0.58 -2.90 -10.32
CA MET A 84 -0.37 -1.86 -9.90
C MET A 84 -1.82 -2.30 -10.12
N LEU A 85 -2.13 -2.82 -11.31
CA LEU A 85 -3.47 -3.31 -11.64
C LEU A 85 -3.86 -4.51 -10.77
N GLN A 86 -2.95 -5.45 -10.52
CA GLN A 86 -3.19 -6.55 -9.58
C GLN A 86 -3.55 -6.02 -8.20
N CYS A 87 -2.80 -5.06 -7.66
CA CYS A 87 -3.13 -4.48 -6.37
C CYS A 87 -4.50 -3.78 -6.37
N LEU A 88 -4.82 -3.01 -7.41
CA LEU A 88 -6.09 -2.32 -7.55
C LEU A 88 -7.27 -3.30 -7.62
N VAL A 89 -7.14 -4.38 -8.39
CA VAL A 89 -8.15 -5.45 -8.45
C VAL A 89 -8.27 -6.17 -7.11
N ALA A 90 -7.15 -6.49 -6.46
CA ALA A 90 -7.13 -7.14 -5.14
C ALA A 90 -7.93 -6.35 -4.10
N VAL A 91 -7.75 -5.03 -4.08
CA VAL A 91 -8.45 -4.14 -3.15
C VAL A 91 -9.90 -3.87 -3.56
N GLY A 92 -10.34 -4.27 -4.76
CA GLY A 92 -11.68 -3.95 -5.26
C GLY A 92 -11.80 -2.51 -5.76
N CYS A 93 -10.72 -1.96 -6.34
CA CYS A 93 -10.76 -0.69 -7.05
C CYS A 93 -11.29 -0.89 -8.48
N GLN A 94 -12.38 -0.20 -8.80
CA GLN A 94 -13.01 -0.22 -10.12
C GLN A 94 -12.64 1.00 -10.97
N THR A 95 -12.23 2.09 -10.32
CA THR A 95 -11.95 3.37 -11.00
C THR A 95 -10.80 4.05 -10.29
N VAL A 96 -9.77 4.41 -11.07
CA VAL A 96 -8.65 5.22 -10.61
C VAL A 96 -8.81 6.61 -11.18
N ARG A 97 -8.83 7.61 -10.29
CA ARG A 97 -8.78 9.02 -10.68
C ARG A 97 -7.34 9.52 -10.56
N LEU A 98 -6.84 10.12 -11.64
CA LEU A 98 -5.48 10.71 -11.67
C LEU A 98 -5.45 12.15 -11.14
N ASP A 99 -6.62 12.75 -10.94
CA ASP A 99 -6.83 14.09 -10.39
C ASP A 99 -8.06 14.06 -9.47
N ASP A 100 -8.09 14.94 -8.48
CA ASP A 100 -9.25 15.12 -7.59
C ASP A 100 -10.28 16.11 -8.18
N ARG A 101 -10.00 16.72 -9.33
CA ARG A 101 -10.94 17.57 -10.09
C ARG A 101 -12.10 16.81 -10.72
#